data_AF-A0AAP0PIU8-F1
#
_entry.id   AF-A0AAP0PIU8-F1
#
_cell.length_a   1.000
_cell.length_b   1.000
_cell.length_c   1.000
_cell.angle_alpha   90.00
_cell.angle_beta   90.00
_cell.angle_gamma   90.00
#
_symmetry.space_group_name_H-M   'P 1'
#
loop_
_entity.id
_entity.type
_entity.pdbx_description
1 polymer ?
#
loop_
_entity_poly.entity_id
_entity_poly.type
_entity_poly.pdbx_seq_one_letter_code
_entity_poly.pdbx_strand_id
1 'polypeptide(L)'
;MPFILFVSLVNVVNEKADGEYSVGKILTYAYFPTLAGKVTGGDDSIVAVIIAAYDVSIENTCLGQCSIHGVLETRRGLFIALGNPETECPRDCGWPFSPSTIGQQVGPPLIPPNGGIEEDAIVMSFAEALAHSVTNPYGNGFSSPFGRETMEAVSICNKVFGTGAIEGFAGRVLASRFKGNYNANVVRREEVLVTGNVESGQT
;
A
#
# COMPACT_ATOMS: atom_id res chain seq x y z
N MET A 1 -0.12 18.97 -25.84
CA MET A 1 -0.99 17.82 -25.52
C MET A 1 -1.76 18.18 -24.27
N PRO A 2 -3.11 18.18 -24.27
CA PRO A 2 -3.86 18.45 -23.05
C PRO A 2 -3.65 17.29 -22.08
N PHE A 3 -3.06 17.58 -20.92
CA PHE A 3 -3.08 16.64 -19.79
C PHE A 3 -4.52 16.60 -19.28
N ILE A 4 -5.22 15.50 -19.55
CA ILE A 4 -6.50 15.22 -18.89
C ILE A 4 -6.15 14.82 -17.46
N LEU A 5 -6.39 15.74 -16.51
CA LEU A 5 -6.28 15.45 -15.09
C LEU A 5 -7.50 14.64 -14.68
N PHE A 6 -7.36 13.33 -14.52
CA PHE A 6 -8.39 12.52 -13.87
C PHE A 6 -8.28 12.74 -12.36
N VAL A 7 -9.28 13.41 -11.78
CA VAL A 7 -9.44 13.51 -10.33
C VAL A 7 -10.45 12.45 -9.92
N SER A 8 -9.98 11.42 -9.23
CA SER A 8 -10.82 10.34 -8.70
C SER A 8 -11.11 10.58 -7.23
N LEU A 9 -12.37 10.48 -6.83
CA LEU A 9 -12.81 10.49 -5.44
C LEU A 9 -12.89 9.05 -4.94
N VAL A 10 -12.23 8.77 -3.82
CA VAL A 10 -12.35 7.48 -3.11
C VAL A 10 -13.33 7.68 -1.96
N ASN A 11 -14.43 6.93 -1.95
CA ASN A 11 -15.45 6.98 -0.90
C ASN A 11 -15.52 5.65 -0.17
N VAL A 12 -15.44 5.69 1.16
CA VAL A 12 -15.75 4.53 2.00
C VAL A 12 -17.27 4.44 2.12
N VAL A 13 -17.85 3.41 1.50
CA VAL A 13 -19.32 3.23 1.42
C VAL A 13 -19.87 2.34 2.52
N ASN A 14 -19.04 1.47 3.09
CA ASN A 14 -19.38 0.58 4.19
C ASN A 14 -18.10 0.12 4.90
N GLU A 15 -18.21 -0.17 6.19
CA GLU A 15 -17.10 -0.67 7.03
C GLU A 15 -17.64 -1.70 8.02
N LYS A 16 -16.88 -2.77 8.25
CA LYS A 16 -17.24 -3.80 9.22
C LYS A 16 -16.00 -4.42 9.86
N ALA A 17 -15.97 -4.41 11.19
CA ALA A 17 -15.02 -5.21 11.96
C ALA A 17 -15.53 -6.66 12.12
N ASP A 18 -14.62 -7.64 12.06
CA ASP A 18 -14.90 -9.07 12.23
C ASP A 18 -14.15 -9.63 13.45
N GLY A 19 -14.50 -9.15 14.65
CA GLY A 19 -13.80 -9.52 15.90
C GLY A 19 -13.91 -10.99 16.30
N GLU A 20 -14.85 -11.73 15.72
CA GLU A 20 -15.04 -13.17 15.95
C GLU A 20 -14.18 -14.04 15.00
N TYR A 21 -13.41 -13.42 14.10
CA TYR A 21 -12.59 -14.14 13.11
C TYR A 21 -13.40 -15.19 12.35
N SER A 22 -14.53 -14.79 11.76
CA SER A 22 -15.55 -15.72 11.24
C SER A 22 -15.07 -16.76 10.21
N VAL A 23 -13.92 -16.52 9.58
CA VAL A 23 -13.28 -17.39 8.59
C VAL A 23 -11.90 -17.89 9.06
N GLY A 24 -11.58 -17.69 10.35
CA GLY A 24 -10.29 -18.00 10.95
C GLY A 24 -9.29 -16.84 10.90
N LYS A 25 -8.06 -17.12 11.35
CA LYS A 25 -6.94 -16.17 11.44
C LYS A 25 -5.89 -16.35 10.34
N ILE A 26 -6.03 -17.37 9.51
CA ILE A 26 -5.15 -17.61 8.36
C ILE A 26 -6.02 -17.47 7.13
N LEU A 27 -5.88 -16.35 6.44
CA LEU A 27 -6.71 -16.01 5.30
C LEU A 27 -6.02 -16.41 4.00
N THR A 28 -6.71 -17.24 3.24
CA THR A 28 -6.41 -17.58 1.85
C THR A 28 -7.44 -16.95 0.91
N TYR A 29 -7.16 -16.94 -0.39
CA TYR A 29 -8.04 -16.43 -1.46
C TYR A 29 -9.45 -17.01 -1.38
N ALA A 30 -9.59 -18.24 -0.88
CA ALA A 30 -10.88 -18.92 -0.69
C ALA A 30 -11.83 -18.16 0.27
N TYR A 31 -11.30 -17.38 1.22
CA TYR A 31 -12.12 -16.65 2.19
C TYR A 31 -12.47 -15.23 1.75
N PHE A 32 -11.75 -14.65 0.78
CA PHE A 32 -11.99 -13.26 0.35
C PHE A 32 -13.39 -13.03 -0.19
N PRO A 33 -14.02 -13.93 -0.99
CA PRO A 33 -15.41 -13.73 -1.42
C PRO A 33 -16.38 -13.62 -0.25
N THR A 34 -16.16 -14.41 0.81
CA THR A 34 -17.00 -14.39 2.01
C THR A 34 -16.84 -13.08 2.78
N LEU A 35 -15.59 -12.64 3.00
CA LEU A 35 -15.30 -11.38 3.70
C LEU A 35 -15.78 -10.16 2.90
N ALA A 36 -15.46 -10.10 1.61
CA ALA A 36 -15.91 -9.04 0.71
C ALA A 36 -17.44 -8.94 0.68
N GLY A 37 -18.14 -10.09 0.60
CA GLY A 37 -19.60 -10.13 0.59
C GLY A 37 -20.25 -9.51 1.83
N LYS A 38 -19.58 -9.52 2.99
CA LYS A 38 -20.10 -8.88 4.22
C LYS A 38 -20.16 -7.36 4.14
N VAL A 39 -19.27 -6.74 3.34
CA VAL A 39 -19.17 -5.28 3.22
C VAL A 39 -19.77 -4.76 1.91
N THR A 40 -19.63 -5.50 0.81
CA THR A 40 -20.15 -5.09 -0.50
C THR A 40 -21.61 -5.48 -0.71
N GLY A 41 -22.15 -6.41 0.08
CA GLY A 41 -23.48 -6.98 -0.18
C GLY A 41 -23.57 -7.72 -1.53
N GLY A 42 -22.42 -7.99 -2.17
CA GLY A 42 -22.34 -8.54 -3.51
C GLY A 42 -22.41 -7.54 -4.66
N ASP A 43 -22.29 -6.25 -4.39
CA ASP A 43 -22.10 -5.25 -5.43
C ASP A 43 -20.66 -5.30 -5.97
N ASP A 44 -20.53 -5.74 -7.23
CA ASP A 44 -19.25 -5.87 -7.93
C ASP A 44 -18.65 -4.51 -8.35
N SER A 45 -19.37 -3.39 -8.18
CA SER A 45 -18.85 -2.03 -8.41
C SER A 45 -18.04 -1.49 -7.22
N ILE A 46 -18.07 -2.18 -6.07
CA ILE A 46 -17.35 -1.81 -4.85
C ILE A 46 -16.06 -2.62 -4.76
N VAL A 47 -14.93 -1.95 -4.55
CA VAL A 47 -13.67 -2.61 -4.21
C VAL A 47 -13.68 -2.97 -2.73
N ALA A 48 -13.62 -4.25 -2.41
CA ALA A 48 -13.54 -4.70 -1.02
C ALA A 48 -12.11 -4.52 -0.48
N VAL A 49 -11.95 -3.87 0.66
CA VAL A 49 -10.65 -3.75 1.34
C VAL A 49 -10.67 -4.59 2.61
N ILE A 50 -9.76 -5.56 2.71
CA ILE A 50 -9.60 -6.46 3.84
C ILE A 50 -8.30 -6.08 4.54
N ILE A 51 -8.37 -5.69 5.81
CA ILE A 51 -7.19 -5.30 6.60
C ILE A 51 -7.02 -6.34 7.70
N ALA A 52 -5.85 -6.99 7.74
CA ALA A 52 -5.53 -7.97 8.76
C ALA A 52 -5.34 -7.32 10.14
N ALA A 53 -5.95 -7.91 11.17
CA ALA A 53 -5.61 -7.61 12.55
C ALA A 53 -4.21 -8.17 12.91
N TYR A 54 -3.66 -7.75 14.05
CA TYR A 54 -2.30 -8.10 14.48
C TYR A 54 -2.04 -9.62 14.51
N ASP A 55 -3.05 -10.44 14.82
CA ASP A 55 -2.95 -11.90 14.92
C ASP A 55 -3.57 -12.64 13.73
N VAL A 56 -3.73 -11.96 12.59
CA VAL A 56 -4.26 -12.50 11.34
C VAL A 56 -3.18 -12.48 10.27
N SER A 57 -2.95 -13.63 9.64
CA SER A 57 -2.05 -13.78 8.50
C SER A 57 -2.86 -13.83 7.21
N ILE A 58 -2.37 -13.17 6.17
CA ILE A 58 -2.90 -13.25 4.81
C ILE A 58 -1.85 -13.91 3.93
N GLU A 59 -2.25 -14.87 3.11
CA GLU A 59 -1.29 -15.50 2.21
C GLU A 59 -0.71 -14.49 1.21
N ASN A 60 0.57 -14.66 0.88
CA ASN A 60 1.32 -13.82 -0.07
C ASN A 60 1.53 -12.34 0.31
N THR A 61 1.21 -11.90 1.54
CA THR A 61 1.49 -10.53 2.02
C THR A 61 2.82 -10.37 2.77
N CYS A 62 3.73 -11.34 2.64
CA CYS A 62 5.10 -11.30 3.18
C CYS A 62 6.09 -11.99 2.22
N LEU A 63 5.85 -11.87 0.91
CA LEU A 63 6.68 -12.42 -0.17
C LEU A 63 7.11 -11.32 -1.14
N GLY A 64 7.73 -10.26 -0.61
CA GLY A 64 8.15 -9.08 -1.39
C GLY A 64 7.06 -8.02 -1.60
N GLN A 65 5.84 -8.30 -1.16
CA GLN A 65 4.70 -7.38 -1.15
C GLN A 65 3.99 -7.46 0.20
N CYS A 66 3.38 -6.35 0.61
CA CYS A 66 2.69 -6.18 1.91
C CYS A 66 1.17 -6.16 1.78
N SER A 67 0.71 -6.24 0.53
CA SER A 67 -0.68 -6.20 0.12
C SER A 67 -0.84 -7.00 -1.14
N ILE A 68 -2.03 -7.53 -1.36
CA ILE A 68 -2.43 -8.18 -2.61
C ILE A 68 -3.73 -7.56 -3.10
N HIS A 69 -3.97 -7.63 -4.40
CA HIS A 69 -5.23 -7.24 -5.00
C HIS A 69 -5.61 -8.23 -6.09
N GLY A 70 -6.88 -8.21 -6.50
CA GLY A 70 -7.32 -9.01 -7.63
C GLY A 70 -8.83 -9.09 -7.75
N VAL A 71 -9.26 -10.13 -8.47
CA VAL A 71 -10.66 -10.40 -8.77
C VAL A 71 -11.11 -11.58 -7.90
N LEU A 72 -12.28 -11.46 -7.28
CA LEU A 72 -12.88 -12.55 -6.52
C LEU A 72 -13.29 -13.68 -7.48
N GLU A 73 -12.77 -14.90 -7.32
CA GLU A 73 -12.98 -16.01 -8.27
C GLU A 73 -14.45 -16.31 -8.62
N THR A 74 -15.37 -16.03 -7.70
CA THR A 74 -16.79 -16.36 -7.84
C THR A 74 -17.65 -15.22 -8.38
N ARG A 75 -17.07 -14.02 -8.59
CA ARG A 75 -17.76 -12.79 -9.03
C ARG A 75 -16.83 -11.90 -9.87
N ARG A 76 -17.31 -10.77 -10.38
CA ARG A 76 -16.43 -9.78 -11.03
C ARG A 76 -15.95 -8.69 -10.07
N GLY A 77 -16.29 -8.80 -8.79
CA GLY A 77 -15.85 -7.89 -7.74
C GLY A 77 -14.34 -7.90 -7.54
N LEU A 78 -13.81 -6.72 -7.21
CA LEU A 78 -12.39 -6.49 -6.93
C LEU A 78 -12.14 -6.49 -5.42
N PHE A 79 -10.95 -6.93 -5.03
CA PHE A 79 -10.53 -6.85 -3.64
C PHE A 79 -9.09 -6.34 -3.51
N ILE A 80 -8.80 -5.75 -2.36
CA ILE A 80 -7.48 -5.45 -1.83
C ILE A 80 -7.41 -6.14 -0.47
N ALA A 81 -6.32 -6.86 -0.19
CA ALA A 81 -6.05 -7.44 1.11
C ALA A 81 -4.69 -6.96 1.62
N LEU A 82 -4.66 -6.43 2.83
CA LEU A 82 -3.50 -5.84 3.48
C LEU A 82 -3.09 -6.73 4.64
N GLY A 83 -1.85 -7.24 4.59
CA GLY A 83 -1.25 -7.94 5.71
C GLY A 83 -0.97 -6.96 6.86
N ASN A 84 -0.88 -7.47 8.09
CA ASN A 84 -0.52 -6.62 9.21
C ASN A 84 1.00 -6.39 9.20
N PRO A 85 1.49 -5.16 9.03
CA PRO A 85 2.92 -4.92 8.91
C PRO A 85 3.70 -5.12 10.22
N GLU A 86 3.06 -5.31 11.38
CA GLU A 86 3.77 -5.62 12.63
C GLU A 86 4.12 -7.11 12.77
N THR A 87 3.36 -7.99 12.12
CA THR A 87 3.52 -9.44 12.22
C THR A 87 3.90 -10.09 10.90
N GLU A 88 3.44 -9.54 9.78
CA GLU A 88 3.79 -9.95 8.42
C GLU A 88 4.92 -9.05 7.89
N CYS A 89 6.14 -9.58 7.90
CA CYS A 89 7.34 -8.91 7.36
C CYS A 89 7.65 -7.52 7.97
N PRO A 90 7.92 -7.39 9.30
CA PRO A 90 7.87 -6.08 9.97
C PRO A 90 8.91 -5.06 9.55
N ARG A 91 10.03 -5.55 9.03
CA ARG A 91 11.09 -4.70 8.51
C ARG A 91 10.85 -4.32 7.05
N ASP A 92 10.32 -5.23 6.24
CA ASP A 92 10.11 -4.98 4.80
C ASP A 92 8.88 -4.12 4.56
N CYS A 93 7.78 -4.42 5.26
CA CYS A 93 6.53 -3.68 5.17
C CYS A 93 6.54 -2.40 5.99
N GLY A 94 7.32 -2.36 7.06
CA GLY A 94 7.55 -1.14 7.83
C GLY A 94 8.54 -0.18 7.19
N TRP A 95 9.27 -0.54 6.13
CA TRP A 95 10.18 0.39 5.45
C TRP A 95 9.39 1.57 4.81
N PRO A 96 9.80 2.84 5.01
CA PRO A 96 11.09 3.32 5.50
C PRO A 96 11.13 3.67 7.00
N PHE A 97 10.09 3.32 7.76
CA PHE A 97 10.00 3.60 9.20
C PHE A 97 10.60 2.50 10.08
N SER A 98 10.83 1.32 9.51
CA SER A 98 11.59 0.22 10.09
C SER A 98 13.00 0.11 9.48
N PRO A 99 13.97 -0.51 10.18
CA PRO A 99 15.29 -0.80 9.63
C PRO A 99 15.24 -1.64 8.35
N SER A 100 15.89 -1.19 7.27
CA SER A 100 15.95 -1.92 5.98
C SER A 100 16.49 -3.34 6.15
N THR A 101 15.94 -4.30 5.42
CA THR A 101 16.49 -5.66 5.28
C THR A 101 17.40 -5.82 4.07
N ILE A 102 17.34 -4.88 3.11
CA ILE A 102 18.09 -4.88 1.86
C ILE A 102 19.11 -3.74 1.88
N GLY A 103 20.32 -4.02 1.41
CA GLY A 103 21.42 -3.06 1.40
C GLY A 103 21.98 -2.74 2.79
N GLN A 104 23.04 -1.92 2.81
CA GLN A 104 23.56 -1.39 4.07
C GLN A 104 22.70 -0.20 4.50
N GLN A 105 22.12 -0.28 5.70
CA GLN A 105 21.32 0.83 6.19
C GLN A 105 22.19 2.10 6.38
N VAL A 106 21.74 3.20 5.79
CA VAL A 106 22.36 4.52 5.92
C VAL A 106 21.41 5.44 6.68
N GLY A 107 21.80 5.83 7.89
CA GLY A 107 21.00 6.70 8.75
C GLY A 107 19.87 5.96 9.51
N PRO A 108 19.14 6.69 10.37
CA PRO A 108 18.02 6.12 11.10
C PRO A 108 16.81 5.88 10.17
N PRO A 109 15.90 4.97 10.53
CA PRO A 109 14.59 4.90 9.88
C PRO A 109 13.87 6.25 9.97
N LEU A 110 12.96 6.49 9.02
CA LEU A 110 12.15 7.69 9.00
C LEU A 110 11.14 7.69 10.16
N ILE A 111 10.76 8.87 10.60
CA ILE A 111 9.71 9.07 11.61
C ILE A 111 8.36 9.09 10.89
N PRO A 112 7.42 8.18 11.25
CA PRO A 112 6.09 8.12 10.65
C PRO A 112 5.31 9.43 10.86
N PRO A 113 4.67 10.00 9.81
CA PRO A 113 3.87 11.21 9.95
C PRO A 113 2.50 11.06 10.60
N ASN A 114 1.88 9.88 10.64
CA ASN A 114 0.49 9.71 11.13
C ASN A 114 0.34 8.93 12.45
N GLY A 115 1.42 8.78 13.23
CA GLY A 115 1.34 8.37 14.64
C GLY A 115 2.09 7.09 14.98
N GLY A 116 2.37 6.23 14.02
CA GLY A 116 3.10 4.98 14.25
C GLY A 116 3.53 4.28 12.95
N ILE A 117 4.39 3.27 13.11
CA ILE A 117 4.95 2.51 12.00
C ILE A 117 3.86 1.69 11.31
N GLU A 118 2.96 1.07 12.09
CA GLU A 118 1.87 0.23 11.58
C GLU A 118 0.93 1.04 10.69
N GLU A 119 0.42 2.16 11.20
CA GLU A 119 -0.59 2.97 10.53
C GLU A 119 -0.06 3.50 9.19
N ASP A 120 1.17 4.01 9.18
CA ASP A 120 1.77 4.54 7.96
C ASP A 120 2.20 3.45 6.98
N ALA A 121 2.63 2.29 7.46
CA ALA A 121 2.89 1.13 6.61
C ALA A 121 1.62 0.60 5.94
N ILE A 122 0.49 0.56 6.67
CA ILE A 122 -0.83 0.19 6.11
C ILE A 122 -1.27 1.22 5.07
N VAL A 123 -1.16 2.53 5.36
CA VAL A 123 -1.54 3.58 4.41
C VAL A 123 -0.71 3.51 3.14
N MET A 124 0.61 3.29 3.25
CA MET A 124 1.48 3.15 2.09
C MET A 124 1.16 1.90 1.27
N SER A 125 1.01 0.74 1.92
CA SER A 125 0.68 -0.52 1.25
C SER A 125 -0.70 -0.45 0.58
N PHE A 126 -1.66 0.22 1.23
CA PHE A 126 -2.98 0.47 0.66
C PHE A 126 -2.91 1.38 -0.56
N ALA A 127 -2.14 2.47 -0.52
CA ALA A 127 -1.98 3.37 -1.65
C ALA A 127 -1.35 2.66 -2.86
N GLU A 128 -0.35 1.80 -2.63
CA GLU A 128 0.26 0.95 -3.66
C GLU A 128 -0.77 -0.02 -4.25
N ALA A 129 -1.44 -0.81 -3.40
CA ALA A 129 -2.46 -1.75 -3.84
C ALA A 129 -3.60 -1.08 -4.60
N LEU A 130 -4.07 0.09 -4.14
CA LEU A 130 -5.12 0.85 -4.78
C LEU A 130 -4.68 1.35 -6.17
N ALA A 131 -3.45 1.84 -6.31
CA ALA A 131 -2.89 2.22 -7.60
C ALA A 131 -2.81 1.02 -8.56
N HIS A 132 -2.39 -0.15 -8.07
CA HIS A 132 -2.38 -1.38 -8.84
C HIS A 132 -3.79 -1.79 -9.25
N SER A 133 -4.75 -1.80 -8.33
CA SER A 133 -6.15 -2.19 -8.61
C SER A 133 -6.83 -1.25 -9.61
N VAL A 134 -6.55 0.05 -9.58
CA VAL A 134 -7.19 1.01 -10.51
C VAL A 134 -6.57 0.94 -11.90
N THR A 135 -5.24 0.77 -11.98
CA THR A 135 -4.53 0.73 -13.26
C THR A 135 -4.56 -0.65 -13.91
N ASN A 136 -4.53 -1.72 -13.11
CA ASN A 136 -4.45 -3.11 -13.55
C ASN A 136 -5.47 -4.02 -12.81
N PRO A 137 -6.78 -3.68 -12.79
CA PRO A 137 -7.78 -4.37 -11.96
C PRO A 137 -7.88 -5.87 -12.18
N TYR A 138 -7.62 -6.33 -13.41
CA TYR A 138 -7.75 -7.74 -13.82
C TYR A 138 -6.40 -8.43 -14.01
N GLY A 139 -5.29 -7.78 -13.62
CA GLY A 139 -3.94 -8.35 -13.73
C GLY A 139 -3.43 -8.53 -15.17
N ASN A 140 -4.09 -7.95 -16.17
CA ASN A 140 -3.81 -8.19 -17.60
C ASN A 140 -3.51 -6.92 -18.42
N GLY A 141 -3.41 -5.76 -17.78
CA GLY A 141 -3.21 -4.45 -18.41
C GLY A 141 -1.76 -3.99 -18.46
N PHE A 142 -0.92 -4.38 -17.49
CA PHE A 142 0.48 -3.95 -17.42
C PHE A 142 1.43 -5.14 -17.21
N SER A 143 2.27 -5.38 -18.21
CA SER A 143 3.29 -6.45 -18.21
C SER A 143 4.67 -5.86 -18.44
N SER A 144 5.69 -6.53 -17.90
CA SER A 144 7.07 -6.20 -18.21
C SER A 144 7.31 -6.27 -19.72
N PRO A 145 8.32 -5.54 -20.26
CA PRO A 145 8.61 -5.54 -21.70
C PRO A 145 8.88 -6.93 -22.28
N PHE A 146 9.26 -7.89 -21.42
CA PHE A 146 9.53 -9.28 -21.78
C PHE A 146 8.33 -10.21 -21.58
N GLY A 147 7.18 -9.70 -21.09
CA GLY A 147 5.92 -10.43 -20.94
C GLY A 147 5.93 -11.54 -19.89
N ARG A 148 6.97 -11.61 -19.05
CA ARG A 148 7.16 -12.71 -18.07
C ARG A 148 6.57 -12.42 -16.70
N GLU A 149 6.39 -11.15 -16.37
CA GLU A 149 5.93 -10.68 -15.06
C GLU A 149 5.01 -9.47 -15.27
N THR A 150 3.97 -9.35 -14.44
CA THR A 150 3.14 -8.14 -14.37
C THR A 150 3.96 -7.01 -13.77
N MET A 151 4.01 -5.86 -14.44
CA MET A 151 4.73 -4.68 -13.94
C MET A 151 3.70 -3.60 -13.63
N GLU A 152 3.27 -3.52 -12.38
CA GLU A 152 2.14 -2.67 -12.01
C GLU A 152 2.58 -1.20 -11.86
N ALA A 153 1.59 -0.31 -11.77
CA ALA A 153 1.88 1.09 -11.45
C ALA A 153 2.69 1.17 -10.16
N VAL A 154 3.50 2.22 -9.97
CA VAL A 154 4.31 2.45 -8.76
C VAL A 154 5.35 1.38 -8.35
N SER A 155 5.44 0.23 -9.04
CA SER A 155 6.40 -0.84 -8.70
C SER A 155 7.87 -0.52 -9.07
N ILE A 156 8.12 0.34 -10.06
CA ILE A 156 9.49 0.63 -10.57
C ILE A 156 10.28 1.54 -9.62
N CYS A 157 9.59 2.48 -8.96
CA CYS A 157 10.18 3.42 -8.01
C CYS A 157 9.61 3.20 -6.61
N ASN A 158 9.29 1.94 -6.29
CA ASN A 158 8.81 1.60 -4.97
C ASN A 158 9.90 1.94 -3.93
N LYS A 159 9.48 2.36 -2.74
CA LYS A 159 10.37 2.57 -1.59
C LYS A 159 11.47 3.65 -1.79
N VAL A 160 11.32 4.52 -2.79
CA VAL A 160 12.17 5.70 -3.03
C VAL A 160 11.47 6.94 -2.47
N PHE A 161 12.08 7.65 -1.52
CA PHE A 161 11.42 8.80 -0.85
C PHE A 161 12.16 10.12 -1.03
N GLY A 162 13.44 10.12 -1.40
CA GLY A 162 14.20 11.36 -1.52
C GLY A 162 15.41 11.24 -2.42
N THR A 163 16.06 12.38 -2.66
CA THR A 163 17.22 12.43 -3.55
C THR A 163 18.34 11.53 -3.06
N GLY A 164 18.86 10.70 -3.97
CA GLY A 164 19.95 9.77 -3.69
C GLY A 164 19.51 8.49 -2.98
N ALA A 165 18.22 8.17 -2.96
CA ALA A 165 17.73 6.89 -2.45
C ALA A 165 18.42 5.71 -3.15
N ILE A 166 18.80 4.72 -2.36
CA ILE A 166 19.39 3.45 -2.77
C ILE A 166 18.90 2.37 -1.79
N GLU A 167 19.20 1.10 -2.05
CA GLU A 167 18.92 0.03 -1.08
C GLU A 167 19.50 0.36 0.31
N GLY A 168 18.67 0.33 1.35
CA GLY A 168 19.06 0.70 2.72
C GLY A 168 19.08 2.20 3.02
N PHE A 169 18.77 3.06 2.05
CA PHE A 169 18.69 4.51 2.24
C PHE A 169 17.45 5.08 1.56
N ALA A 170 16.48 5.57 2.34
CA ALA A 170 15.23 6.12 1.83
C ALA A 170 15.41 7.39 0.96
N GLY A 171 16.61 7.98 0.99
CA GLY A 171 16.94 9.24 0.35
C GLY A 171 16.92 10.40 1.34
N ARG A 172 17.36 11.57 0.87
CA ARG A 172 17.29 12.79 1.68
C ARG A 172 15.86 13.30 1.71
N VAL A 173 15.22 13.20 2.87
CA VAL A 173 13.88 13.73 3.16
C VAL A 173 13.96 14.82 4.23
N LEU A 174 12.93 15.65 4.31
CA LEU A 174 12.82 16.69 5.33
C LEU A 174 12.25 16.11 6.62
N ALA A 175 12.45 16.84 7.73
CA ALA A 175 11.89 16.51 9.03
C ALA A 175 11.00 17.67 9.49
N SER A 176 9.74 17.35 9.78
CA SER A 176 8.79 18.28 10.38
C SER A 176 9.14 18.52 11.83
N ARG A 177 8.77 19.69 12.34
CA ARG A 177 8.89 19.98 13.78
C ARG A 177 7.88 19.20 14.63
N PHE A 178 6.80 18.70 14.03
CA PHE A 178 5.67 18.12 14.77
C PHE A 178 5.11 16.80 14.20
N LYS A 179 5.38 16.49 12.92
CA LYS A 179 4.70 15.42 12.18
C LYS A 179 5.64 14.40 11.49
N GLY A 180 6.86 14.19 11.98
CA GLY A 180 7.77 13.20 11.36
C GLY A 180 8.40 13.64 10.04
N ASN A 181 8.81 12.68 9.20
CA ASN A 181 9.52 12.96 7.94
C ASN A 181 8.56 13.18 6.76
N TYR A 182 8.95 14.04 5.82
CA TYR A 182 8.15 14.39 4.64
C TYR A 182 9.04 14.75 3.45
N ASN A 183 8.51 14.66 2.23
CA ASN A 183 9.22 15.03 1.01
C ASN A 183 8.40 15.94 0.07
N ALA A 184 7.12 16.16 0.36
CA ALA A 184 6.27 17.06 -0.41
C ALA A 184 5.42 17.96 0.49
N ASN A 185 5.07 19.15 -0.04
CA ASN A 185 4.05 20.02 0.53
C ASN A 185 2.88 20.05 -0.42
N VAL A 186 1.70 19.62 0.02
CA VAL A 186 0.48 19.72 -0.78
C VAL A 186 -0.29 21.00 -0.45
N VAL A 187 -1.32 21.29 -1.26
CA VAL A 187 -2.17 22.48 -1.14
C VAL A 187 -2.63 22.63 0.32
N ARG A 188 -2.52 23.85 0.87
CA ARG A 188 -2.70 24.20 2.30
C ARG A 188 -1.49 23.93 3.22
N ARG A 189 -0.30 23.69 2.66
CA ARG A 189 0.95 23.46 3.40
C ARG A 189 0.89 22.22 4.29
N GLU A 190 0.21 21.19 3.82
CA GLU A 190 0.26 19.90 4.49
C GLU A 190 1.55 19.18 4.05
N GLU A 191 2.36 18.83 5.04
CA GLU A 191 3.59 18.05 4.87
C GLU A 191 3.20 16.58 4.69
N VAL A 192 3.61 15.98 3.57
CA VAL A 192 3.30 14.57 3.26
C VAL A 192 4.56 13.82 2.82
N LEU A 193 4.58 12.53 3.13
CA LEU A 193 5.59 11.60 2.64
C LEU A 193 4.97 10.76 1.52
N VAL A 194 5.55 10.83 0.32
CA VAL A 194 5.11 10.06 -0.85
C VAL A 194 6.25 9.25 -1.42
N THR A 195 5.94 8.09 -2.01
CA THR A 195 6.93 7.32 -2.78
C THR A 195 7.12 7.92 -4.17
N GLY A 196 8.33 7.84 -4.69
CA GLY A 196 8.76 8.43 -5.96
C GLY A 196 9.76 9.57 -5.77
N ASN A 197 10.47 9.92 -6.85
CA ASN A 197 11.41 11.05 -6.87
C ASN A 197 10.64 12.39 -6.86
N VAL A 198 10.09 12.74 -5.71
CA VAL A 198 9.48 14.06 -5.47
C VAL A 198 10.52 14.94 -4.79
N GLU A 199 10.98 15.97 -5.50
CA GLU A 199 11.91 16.94 -4.95
C GLU A 199 11.17 17.97 -4.09
N SER A 200 11.53 18.08 -2.82
CA SER A 200 11.06 19.15 -1.96
C SER A 200 11.57 20.50 -2.49
N GLY A 201 10.69 21.30 -3.12
CA GLY A 201 11.04 22.63 -3.64
C GLY A 201 10.49 22.96 -5.03
N GLN A 202 9.81 22.03 -5.72
CA GLN A 202 9.10 22.31 -6.97
C GLN A 202 7.57 22.31 -6.79
N THR A 203 7.06 23.23 -5.96
CA THR A 203 5.73 23.86 -6.07
C THR A 203 5.69 25.10 -5.21
#